data_AF-A0AAU9UI11-F1
#
_entry.id   AF-A0AAU9UI11-F1
#
_cell.length_a   1.000
_cell.length_b   1.000
_cell.length_c   1.000
_cell.angle_alpha   90.00
_cell.angle_beta   90.00
_cell.angle_gamma   90.00
#
_symmetry.space_group_name_H-M   'P 1'
#
loop_
_entity.id
_entity.type
_entity.pdbx_description
1 polymer ?
#
loop_
_entity_poly.entity_id
_entity_poly.type
_entity_poly.pdbx_seq_one_letter_code
_entity_poly.pdbx_strand_id
1 'polypeptide(L)'
;MASLSSLLPAPVQQVWDRDDEQKAKRVGSALVVSQTSIPPYGQRKGWVPRAEEDFGDGGAFPEIHVAQYPLGMGARGKESTSNALAVQLDESGKVKYSAIARQGHSADKIIYSKLTDLLPSEVLAEDDPTLQKPSEDDIQDITEKTKLALEKLTNAKISAAMPVKAAPKAAPAQYIRYTPAQQGGAFNSGAKQRVIRMVEAQADPMEPPRFQINRKIPRAAPSPPAPVLHSPPRRVSVKQQRDWKVPPCVSHWKNAKGYTIPLDKRLAADGRGLQQVHINENFSKLAEALYIADRKAREAVEARAQLERRLAQREKEKKEEHLRMLAQRARDHRAG
;
A
#
# COMPACT_ATOMS: atom_id res chain seq x y z
N MET A 1 37.55 -42.48 -23.89
CA MET A 1 36.98 -41.42 -24.75
C MET A 1 37.80 -40.16 -24.50
N ALA A 2 38.62 -39.73 -25.47
CA ALA A 2 39.47 -38.54 -25.31
C ALA A 2 38.61 -37.28 -25.34
N SER A 3 38.78 -36.38 -24.37
CA SER A 3 38.04 -35.12 -24.28
C SER A 3 38.59 -34.10 -25.28
N LEU A 4 37.67 -33.36 -25.93
CA LEU A 4 37.94 -32.30 -26.91
C LEU A 4 38.94 -31.23 -26.44
N SER A 5 39.12 -31.08 -25.12
CA SER A 5 40.10 -30.16 -24.51
C SER A 5 41.57 -30.54 -24.76
N SER A 6 41.85 -31.80 -25.12
CA SER A 6 43.23 -32.29 -25.38
C SER A 6 43.69 -32.11 -26.82
N LEU A 7 42.78 -31.77 -27.74
CA LEU A 7 43.02 -31.67 -29.19
C LEU A 7 43.11 -30.22 -29.69
N LEU A 8 42.90 -29.23 -28.82
CA LEU A 8 42.93 -27.82 -29.20
C LEU A 8 44.17 -27.12 -28.64
N PRO A 9 44.81 -26.22 -29.43
CA PRO A 9 45.95 -25.43 -28.97
C PRO A 9 45.53 -24.50 -27.82
N ALA A 10 46.45 -24.27 -26.89
CA ALA A 10 46.19 -23.41 -25.73
C ALA A 10 45.78 -21.99 -26.18
N PRO A 11 44.76 -21.39 -25.55
CA PRO A 11 44.29 -20.06 -25.92
C PRO A 11 45.38 -19.01 -25.73
N VAL A 12 45.57 -18.17 -26.76
CA VAL A 12 46.67 -17.18 -26.87
C VAL A 12 46.38 -15.90 -26.06
N GLN A 13 45.14 -15.69 -25.62
CA GLN A 13 44.74 -14.51 -24.84
C GLN A 13 44.44 -14.91 -23.39
N GLN A 14 45.27 -14.44 -22.46
CA GLN A 14 44.97 -14.47 -21.02
C GLN A 14 43.84 -13.48 -20.74
N VAL A 15 42.66 -13.98 -20.38
CA VAL A 15 41.62 -13.16 -19.78
C VAL A 15 42.06 -12.87 -18.35
N TRP A 16 42.26 -11.60 -18.03
CA TRP A 16 42.64 -11.17 -16.68
C TRP A 16 41.41 -11.25 -15.79
N ASP A 17 41.30 -12.31 -14.99
CA ASP A 17 40.28 -12.44 -13.96
C ASP A 17 40.91 -12.22 -12.58
N ARG A 18 40.18 -11.53 -11.68
CA ARG A 18 40.68 -11.13 -10.36
C ARG A 18 40.96 -12.35 -9.46
N ASP A 19 40.33 -13.47 -9.78
CA ASP A 19 40.50 -14.77 -9.11
C ASP A 19 41.78 -15.51 -9.55
N ASP A 20 42.31 -15.23 -10.75
CA ASP A 20 43.56 -15.84 -11.22
C ASP A 20 44.80 -15.24 -10.54
N GLU A 21 44.73 -13.99 -10.06
CA GLU A 21 45.78 -13.39 -9.24
C GLU A 21 45.89 -14.06 -7.86
N GLN A 22 44.77 -14.57 -7.34
CA GLN A 22 44.76 -15.37 -6.11
C GLN A 22 45.28 -16.79 -6.33
N LYS A 23 45.09 -17.37 -7.52
CA LYS A 23 45.64 -18.69 -7.88
C LYS A 23 47.13 -18.64 -8.22
N ALA A 24 47.60 -17.60 -8.91
CA ALA A 24 49.02 -17.43 -9.26
C ALA A 24 49.91 -17.26 -8.02
N LYS A 25 49.39 -16.67 -6.93
CA LYS A 25 50.09 -16.60 -5.64
C LYS A 25 50.22 -17.94 -4.91
N ARG A 26 49.52 -19.00 -5.36
CA ARG A 26 49.50 -20.31 -4.68
C ARG A 26 50.45 -21.35 -5.26
N VAL A 27 51.17 -21.04 -6.35
CA VAL A 27 52.11 -21.99 -6.97
C VAL A 27 53.54 -21.56 -6.65
N GLY A 28 53.96 -21.86 -5.43
CA GLY A 28 55.34 -21.78 -4.96
C GLY A 28 55.60 -22.94 -4.03
N SER A 29 56.72 -23.64 -4.26
CA SER A 29 57.40 -24.69 -3.47
C SER A 29 56.71 -25.15 -2.18
N ALA A 30 56.66 -26.47 -1.94
CA ALA A 30 56.26 -27.08 -0.67
C ALA A 30 56.88 -26.34 0.54
N LEU A 31 56.14 -25.37 1.07
CA LEU A 31 56.48 -24.58 2.23
C LEU A 31 56.07 -25.42 3.42
N VAL A 32 57.06 -25.92 4.14
CA VAL A 32 56.87 -26.36 5.52
C VAL A 32 56.28 -25.17 6.26
N VAL A 33 54.99 -25.24 6.59
CA VAL A 33 54.38 -24.30 7.53
C VAL A 33 55.09 -24.54 8.86
N SER A 34 56.10 -23.72 9.17
CA SER A 34 56.62 -23.64 10.52
C SER A 34 55.47 -23.12 11.38
N GLN A 35 54.76 -24.03 12.06
CA GLN A 35 53.89 -23.61 13.15
C GLN A 35 54.78 -22.84 14.12
N THR A 36 54.61 -21.52 14.19
CA THR A 36 55.14 -20.68 15.26
C THR A 36 54.55 -21.22 16.54
N SER A 37 55.30 -22.11 17.21
CA SER A 37 54.87 -22.69 18.46
C SER A 37 54.89 -21.61 19.52
N ILE A 38 53.72 -21.07 19.83
CA ILE A 38 53.55 -20.11 20.92
C ILE A 38 54.02 -20.79 22.21
N PRO A 39 55.01 -20.25 22.93
CA PRO A 39 55.48 -20.88 24.16
C PRO A 39 54.32 -20.97 25.17
N PRO A 40 54.24 -22.02 25.99
CA PRO A 40 53.18 -22.16 26.98
C PRO A 40 53.30 -21.08 28.08
N TYR A 41 52.21 -20.89 28.82
CA TYR A 41 52.16 -19.93 29.92
C TYR A 41 53.33 -20.13 30.91
N GLY A 42 53.99 -19.05 31.31
CA GLY A 42 55.17 -19.08 32.18
C GLY A 42 56.52 -19.28 31.47
N GLN A 43 56.53 -19.68 30.19
CA GLN A 43 57.76 -19.83 29.37
C GLN A 43 57.93 -18.71 28.32
N ARG A 44 57.13 -17.63 28.41
CA ARG A 44 57.14 -16.52 27.45
C ARG A 44 58.12 -15.39 27.78
N LYS A 45 59.06 -15.60 28.71
CA LYS A 45 60.05 -14.59 29.10
C LYS A 45 61.00 -14.29 27.93
N GLY A 46 60.98 -13.05 27.45
CA GLY A 46 61.82 -12.59 26.33
C GLY A 46 61.24 -12.83 24.94
N TRP A 47 60.07 -13.48 24.85
CA TRP A 47 59.32 -13.62 23.61
C TRP A 47 58.32 -12.46 23.47
N VAL A 48 58.23 -11.85 22.29
CA VAL A 48 57.34 -10.70 22.03
C VAL A 48 56.60 -10.93 20.72
N PRO A 49 55.26 -11.04 20.73
CA PRO A 49 54.47 -11.19 19.51
C PRO A 49 54.48 -9.87 18.74
N ARG A 50 54.73 -9.94 17.43
CA ARG A 50 54.78 -8.79 16.51
C ARG A 50 53.79 -8.92 15.35
N ALA A 51 53.57 -10.14 14.86
CA ALA A 51 52.63 -10.45 13.80
C ALA A 51 51.28 -10.93 14.35
N GLU A 52 50.22 -10.85 13.54
CA GLU A 52 48.90 -11.39 13.90
C GLU A 52 48.96 -12.91 14.10
N GLU A 53 49.85 -13.60 13.38
CA GLU A 53 50.09 -15.04 13.47
C GLU A 53 50.73 -15.47 14.80
N ASP A 54 51.45 -14.58 15.49
CA ASP A 54 52.08 -14.87 16.77
C ASP A 54 51.05 -15.04 17.91
N PHE A 55 49.79 -14.69 17.67
CA PHE A 55 48.69 -14.87 18.61
C PHE A 55 47.89 -16.17 18.39
N GLY A 56 48.17 -16.94 17.33
CA GLY A 56 47.48 -18.21 17.05
C GLY A 56 45.98 -18.02 16.82
N ASP A 57 45.16 -18.54 17.74
CA ASP A 57 43.69 -18.37 17.74
C ASP A 57 43.23 -17.01 18.34
N GLY A 58 44.20 -16.12 18.59
CA GLY A 58 43.99 -14.80 19.17
C GLY A 58 44.29 -14.75 20.68
N GLY A 59 44.04 -13.57 21.25
CA GLY A 59 44.31 -13.27 22.66
C GLY A 59 45.66 -12.60 22.88
N ALA A 60 45.66 -11.56 23.71
CA ALA A 60 46.88 -10.85 24.11
C ALA A 60 47.44 -11.46 25.41
N PHE A 61 48.76 -11.49 25.54
CA PHE A 61 49.44 -12.07 26.70
C PHE A 61 49.73 -10.99 27.75
N PRO A 62 49.06 -10.99 28.91
CA PRO A 62 49.23 -9.94 29.92
C PRO A 62 50.61 -9.98 30.61
N GLU A 63 51.31 -11.12 30.54
CA GLU A 63 52.67 -11.29 31.06
C GLU A 63 53.75 -10.61 30.21
N ILE A 64 53.41 -10.16 29.00
CA ILE A 64 54.30 -9.44 28.10
C ILE A 64 53.90 -7.96 28.14
N HIS A 65 54.76 -7.12 28.72
CA HIS A 65 54.51 -5.70 28.96
C HIS A 65 54.72 -4.85 27.68
N VAL A 66 54.10 -5.26 26.59
CA VAL A 66 54.11 -4.59 25.28
C VAL A 66 52.66 -4.47 24.81
N ALA A 67 52.33 -3.36 24.13
CA ALA A 67 51.01 -3.20 23.52
C ALA A 67 50.83 -4.23 22.40
N GLN A 68 49.86 -5.11 22.58
CA GLN A 68 49.53 -6.21 21.69
C GLN A 68 48.16 -5.96 21.08
N TYR A 69 48.03 -6.19 19.77
CA TYR A 69 46.80 -5.93 19.03
C TYR A 69 46.38 -7.17 18.21
N PRO A 70 45.92 -8.26 18.86
CA PRO A 70 45.33 -9.39 18.13
C PRO A 70 44.18 -8.91 17.24
N LEU A 71 44.15 -9.36 15.98
CA LEU A 71 43.17 -8.93 14.96
C LEU A 71 43.12 -7.40 14.76
N GLY A 72 44.19 -6.68 15.09
CA GLY A 72 44.27 -5.22 14.99
C GLY A 72 43.36 -4.44 15.96
N MET A 73 42.76 -5.11 16.95
CA MET A 73 41.85 -4.47 17.91
C MET A 73 42.61 -3.50 18.83
N GLY A 74 42.12 -2.26 18.98
CA GLY A 74 42.72 -1.27 19.89
C GLY A 74 43.97 -0.55 19.37
N ALA A 75 44.39 -0.81 18.13
CA ALA A 75 45.51 -0.14 17.49
C ALA A 75 45.16 1.32 17.15
N ARG A 76 45.82 2.27 17.80
CA ARG A 76 45.62 3.72 17.55
C ARG A 76 46.11 4.07 16.14
N GLY A 77 45.29 4.78 15.37
CA GLY A 77 45.64 5.29 14.03
C GLY A 77 45.15 4.46 12.84
N LYS A 78 44.66 3.22 13.05
CA LYS A 78 43.90 2.47 12.02
C LYS A 78 42.43 2.89 11.95
N GLU A 79 41.88 3.43 13.03
CA GLU A 79 40.51 3.92 13.10
C GLU A 79 40.42 5.33 12.49
N SER A 80 40.11 5.41 11.20
CA SER A 80 39.57 6.64 10.60
C SER A 80 38.14 6.86 11.11
N THR A 81 37.72 8.09 11.36
CA THR A 81 36.31 8.42 11.67
C THR A 81 35.40 7.92 10.53
N SER A 82 34.82 6.74 10.69
CA SER A 82 34.01 6.10 9.66
C SER A 82 32.52 6.34 9.90
N ASN A 83 31.78 6.68 8.85
CA ASN A 83 30.32 6.81 8.89
C ASN A 83 29.59 5.45 8.85
N ALA A 84 30.32 4.34 8.92
CA ALA A 84 29.74 2.99 8.88
C ALA A 84 29.18 2.60 10.26
N LEU A 85 27.99 1.99 10.26
CA LEU A 85 27.44 1.35 11.45
C LEU A 85 28.29 0.12 11.79
N ALA A 86 28.59 -0.07 13.08
CA ALA A 86 29.31 -1.25 13.54
C ALA A 86 28.57 -2.55 13.18
N VAL A 87 29.29 -3.54 12.67
CA VAL A 87 28.74 -4.86 12.35
C VAL A 87 28.39 -5.57 13.66
N GLN A 88 27.10 -5.81 13.88
CA GLN A 88 26.61 -6.51 15.06
C GLN A 88 26.40 -7.99 14.75
N LEU A 89 26.65 -8.86 15.73
CA LEU A 89 26.37 -10.30 15.64
C LEU A 89 25.18 -10.66 16.52
N ASP A 90 24.46 -11.71 16.14
CA ASP A 90 23.45 -12.35 16.98
C ASP A 90 24.03 -13.40 17.92
N GLU A 91 23.19 -13.93 18.81
CA GLU A 91 23.59 -14.97 19.78
C GLU A 91 24.08 -16.25 19.10
N SER A 92 23.69 -16.47 17.83
CA SER A 92 24.15 -17.59 17.02
C SER A 92 25.44 -17.28 16.22
N GLY A 93 26.01 -16.09 16.37
CA GLY A 93 27.20 -15.64 15.66
C GLY A 93 26.95 -15.19 14.21
N LYS A 94 25.70 -15.06 13.77
CA LYS A 94 25.36 -14.55 12.45
C LYS A 94 25.32 -13.02 12.46
N VAL A 95 25.69 -12.42 11.33
CA VAL A 95 25.66 -10.96 11.17
C VAL A 95 24.21 -10.44 11.20
N LYS A 96 23.94 -9.49 12.10
CA LYS A 96 22.65 -8.81 12.26
C LYS A 96 22.45 -7.74 11.18
N TYR A 97 22.15 -8.16 9.96
CA TYR A 97 21.72 -7.24 8.89
C TYR A 97 20.41 -6.50 9.21
N SER A 98 19.63 -6.98 10.19
CA SER A 98 18.44 -6.30 10.71
C SER A 98 18.72 -4.92 11.31
N ALA A 99 19.97 -4.64 11.71
CA ALA A 99 20.38 -3.32 12.21
C ALA A 99 20.19 -2.21 11.16
N ILE A 100 20.30 -2.55 9.86
CA ILE A 100 20.03 -1.63 8.75
C ILE A 100 18.54 -1.29 8.69
N ALA A 101 17.67 -2.31 8.75
CA ALA A 101 16.21 -2.12 8.72
C ALA A 101 15.69 -1.37 9.96
N ARG A 102 16.40 -1.48 11.10
CA ARG A 102 16.07 -0.80 12.36
C ARG A 102 16.57 0.64 12.43
N GLN A 103 17.37 1.11 11.47
CA GLN A 103 17.88 2.48 11.49
C GLN A 103 16.72 3.49 11.61
N GLY A 104 16.75 4.35 12.63
CA GLY A 104 15.69 5.34 12.88
C GLY A 104 14.49 4.85 13.69
N HIS A 105 14.47 3.59 14.09
CA HIS A 105 13.47 3.03 15.01
C HIS A 105 14.07 2.80 16.41
N SER A 106 13.21 2.65 17.44
CA SER A 106 13.66 2.27 18.78
C SER A 106 14.18 0.83 18.81
N ALA A 107 15.00 0.50 19.81
CA ALA A 107 15.54 -0.85 20.00
C ALA A 107 14.43 -1.89 20.23
N ASP A 108 13.35 -1.48 20.89
CA ASP A 108 12.23 -2.36 21.26
C ASP A 108 11.23 -2.57 20.12
N LYS A 109 11.33 -1.79 19.03
CA LYS A 109 10.44 -1.96 17.89
C LYS A 109 10.77 -3.25 17.15
N ILE A 110 9.75 -4.10 17.04
CA ILE A 110 9.81 -5.36 16.30
C ILE A 110 9.73 -5.05 14.81
N ILE A 111 10.71 -5.53 14.05
CA ILE A 111 10.80 -5.40 12.59
C ILE A 111 11.15 -6.77 12.03
N TYR A 112 10.24 -7.35 11.25
CA TYR A 112 10.47 -8.60 10.56
C TYR A 112 11.35 -8.35 9.33
N SER A 113 12.43 -9.11 9.22
CA SER A 113 13.44 -8.94 8.17
C SER A 113 14.11 -10.25 7.76
N LYS A 114 13.91 -11.32 8.54
CA LYS A 114 14.54 -12.61 8.32
C LYS A 114 13.61 -13.51 7.52
N LEU A 115 14.19 -14.48 6.81
CA LEU A 115 13.43 -15.54 6.15
C LEU A 115 12.66 -16.42 7.15
N THR A 116 13.18 -16.55 8.38
CA THR A 116 12.48 -17.25 9.47
C THR A 116 11.13 -16.64 9.79
N ASP A 117 10.98 -15.33 9.61
CA ASP A 117 9.75 -14.59 9.88
C ASP A 117 8.69 -14.82 8.77
N LEU A 118 9.11 -15.34 7.61
CA LEU A 118 8.26 -15.69 6.48
C LEU A 118 7.72 -17.12 6.54
N LEU A 119 8.35 -17.98 7.32
CA LEU A 119 7.93 -19.37 7.43
C LEU A 119 6.65 -19.45 8.27
N PRO A 120 5.64 -20.21 7.81
CA PRO A 120 4.42 -20.40 8.59
C PRO A 120 4.76 -21.17 9.88
N SER A 121 4.26 -20.68 11.00
CA SER A 121 4.26 -21.44 12.25
C SER A 121 3.13 -22.48 12.20
N GLU A 122 3.47 -23.74 12.41
CA GLU A 122 2.46 -24.81 12.50
C GLU A 122 1.72 -24.72 13.83
N VAL A 123 0.38 -24.73 13.78
CA VAL A 123 -0.47 -24.80 14.98
C VAL A 123 -0.67 -26.28 15.30
N LEU A 124 -0.01 -26.76 16.37
CA LEU A 124 -0.01 -28.17 16.74
C LEU A 124 -1.26 -28.61 17.52
N ALA A 125 -1.92 -27.68 18.23
CA ALA A 125 -3.13 -27.92 19.00
C ALA A 125 -4.03 -26.67 19.03
N GLU A 126 -5.34 -26.85 19.15
CA GLU A 126 -6.31 -25.73 19.22
C GLU A 126 -6.20 -24.94 20.54
N ASP A 127 -5.73 -25.57 21.62
CA ASP A 127 -5.60 -24.97 22.96
C ASP A 127 -4.15 -24.54 23.31
N ASP A 128 -3.40 -24.00 22.33
CA ASP A 128 -2.02 -23.53 22.58
C ASP A 128 -2.03 -22.29 23.51
N PRO A 129 -1.35 -22.32 24.68
CA PRO A 129 -1.30 -21.19 25.61
C PRO A 129 -0.67 -19.92 25.02
N THR A 130 0.12 -20.02 23.94
CA THR A 130 0.72 -18.85 23.27
C THR A 130 -0.26 -18.05 22.43
N LEU A 131 -1.35 -18.68 21.98
CA LEU A 131 -2.40 -18.07 21.15
C LEU A 131 -3.60 -17.58 21.98
N GLN A 132 -3.62 -17.89 23.28
CA GLN A 132 -4.65 -17.41 24.19
C GLN A 132 -4.58 -15.89 24.34
N LYS A 133 -5.75 -15.27 24.51
CA LYS A 133 -5.81 -13.85 24.87
C LYS A 133 -5.15 -13.65 26.24
N PRO A 134 -4.61 -12.45 26.50
CA PRO A 134 -4.22 -12.08 27.86
C PRO A 134 -5.35 -12.30 28.86
N SER A 135 -5.00 -12.39 30.14
CA SER A 135 -6.01 -12.60 31.20
C SER A 135 -7.03 -11.47 31.22
N GLU A 136 -8.24 -11.76 31.71
CA GLU A 136 -9.31 -10.74 31.80
C GLU A 136 -8.90 -9.56 32.69
N ASP A 137 -8.15 -9.83 33.76
CA ASP A 137 -7.60 -8.81 34.67
C ASP A 137 -6.60 -7.90 33.93
N ASP A 138 -5.68 -8.47 33.12
CA ASP A 138 -4.74 -7.69 32.32
C ASP A 138 -5.45 -6.81 31.27
N ILE A 139 -6.53 -7.34 30.68
CA ILE A 139 -7.35 -6.60 29.71
C ILE A 139 -8.02 -5.41 30.39
N GLN A 140 -8.57 -5.59 31.59
CA GLN A 140 -9.18 -4.51 32.37
C GLN A 140 -8.14 -3.44 32.73
N ASP A 141 -6.98 -3.84 33.23
CA ASP A 141 -5.85 -2.97 33.53
C ASP A 141 -5.38 -2.14 32.33
N ILE A 142 -5.19 -2.78 31.16
CA ILE A 142 -4.78 -2.10 29.93
C ILE A 142 -5.88 -1.16 29.45
N THR A 143 -7.14 -1.57 29.57
CA THR A 143 -8.30 -0.77 29.18
C THR A 143 -8.39 0.49 30.03
N GLU A 144 -8.22 0.39 31.34
CA GLU A 144 -8.22 1.54 32.24
C GLU A 144 -7.06 2.49 31.97
N LYS A 145 -5.83 1.96 31.81
CA LYS A 145 -4.65 2.77 31.46
C LYS A 145 -4.84 3.51 30.13
N THR A 146 -5.36 2.82 29.12
CA THR A 146 -5.60 3.39 27.79
C THR A 146 -6.73 4.43 27.83
N LYS A 147 -7.81 4.14 28.55
CA LYS A 147 -8.93 5.06 28.75
C LYS A 147 -8.47 6.37 29.41
N LEU A 148 -7.72 6.29 30.51
CA LEU A 148 -7.18 7.48 31.20
C LEU A 148 -6.24 8.30 30.30
N ALA A 149 -5.41 7.62 29.50
CA ALA A 149 -4.53 8.30 28.55
C ALA A 149 -5.31 9.02 27.44
N LEU A 150 -6.35 8.37 26.89
CA LEU A 150 -7.22 8.96 25.88
C LEU A 150 -8.05 10.12 26.44
N GLU A 151 -8.60 9.98 27.66
CA GLU A 151 -9.31 11.05 28.36
C GLU A 151 -8.43 12.29 28.57
N LYS A 152 -7.15 12.10 28.91
CA LYS A 152 -6.20 13.22 29.02
C LYS A 152 -6.00 13.94 27.68
N LEU A 153 -5.92 13.20 26.57
CA LEU A 153 -5.78 13.78 25.23
C LEU A 153 -7.06 14.49 24.78
N THR A 154 -8.23 13.90 25.03
CA THR A 154 -9.52 14.50 24.65
C THR A 154 -9.81 15.73 25.47
N ASN A 155 -9.53 15.73 26.78
CA ASN A 155 -9.68 16.92 27.63
C ASN A 155 -8.80 18.09 27.16
N ALA A 156 -7.58 17.83 26.66
CA ALA A 156 -6.74 18.86 26.04
C ALA A 156 -7.36 19.43 24.75
N LYS A 157 -8.07 18.62 23.96
CA LYS A 157 -8.78 19.07 22.75
C LYS A 157 -10.07 19.82 23.08
N ILE A 158 -10.86 19.34 24.04
CA ILE A 158 -12.10 19.97 24.50
C ILE A 158 -11.78 21.34 25.10
N SER A 159 -10.79 21.43 25.99
CA SER A 159 -10.37 22.71 26.60
C SER A 159 -9.89 23.74 25.58
N ALA A 160 -9.33 23.34 24.45
CA ALA A 160 -8.96 24.24 23.36
C ALA A 160 -10.17 24.72 22.53
N ALA A 161 -11.24 23.92 22.45
CA ALA A 161 -12.45 24.22 21.68
C ALA A 161 -13.49 25.02 22.46
N MET A 162 -13.42 25.04 23.80
CA MET A 162 -14.33 25.82 24.64
C MET A 162 -14.16 27.34 24.40
N PRO A 163 -15.22 28.07 24.00
CA PRO A 163 -15.13 29.50 23.63
C PRO A 163 -14.75 30.44 24.78
N VAL A 164 -15.15 30.11 26.00
CA VAL A 164 -14.84 30.88 27.21
C VAL A 164 -14.02 30.00 28.13
N LYS A 165 -12.76 30.37 28.34
CA LYS A 165 -11.90 29.71 29.33
C LYS A 165 -12.09 30.41 30.67
N ALA A 166 -12.49 29.65 31.69
CA ALA A 166 -12.29 30.10 33.06
C ALA A 166 -10.79 30.32 33.30
N ALA A 167 -10.43 31.45 33.92
CA ALA A 167 -9.03 31.74 34.22
C ALA A 167 -8.42 30.56 35.01
N PRO A 168 -7.35 29.93 34.51
CA PRO A 168 -6.75 28.81 35.20
C PRO A 168 -6.22 29.27 36.56
N LYS A 169 -6.54 28.54 37.62
CA LYS A 169 -5.91 28.76 38.93
C LYS A 169 -4.44 28.36 38.79
N ALA A 170 -3.53 29.27 39.16
CA ALA A 170 -2.10 29.00 39.10
C ALA A 170 -1.75 27.75 39.92
N ALA A 171 -1.01 26.82 39.31
CA ALA A 171 -0.54 25.63 40.01
C ALA A 171 0.37 26.01 41.18
N PRO A 172 0.39 25.22 42.28
CA PRO A 172 1.29 25.46 43.39
C PRO A 172 2.76 25.33 42.95
N ALA A 173 3.65 26.08 43.62
CA ALA A 173 5.08 26.06 43.32
C ALA A 173 5.69 24.66 43.50
N GLN A 174 6.44 24.19 42.50
CA GLN A 174 7.10 22.89 42.51
C GLN A 174 8.60 23.07 42.76
N TYR A 175 9.20 22.21 43.60
CA TYR A 175 10.65 22.21 43.84
C TYR A 175 11.29 21.00 43.16
N ILE A 176 12.23 21.26 42.25
CA ILE A 176 12.94 20.23 41.49
C ILE A 176 14.40 20.23 41.91
N ARG A 177 14.91 19.06 42.28
CA ARG A 177 16.34 18.85 42.54
C ARG A 177 17.04 18.54 41.22
N TYR A 178 17.97 19.40 40.81
CA TYR A 178 18.72 19.26 39.58
C TYR A 178 20.19 18.97 39.87
N THR A 179 20.72 17.93 39.23
CA THR A 179 22.14 17.60 39.23
C THR A 179 22.72 18.01 37.87
N PRO A 180 23.57 19.05 37.80
CA PRO A 180 24.22 19.44 36.55
C PRO A 180 25.16 18.34 36.03
N ALA A 181 25.15 18.15 34.70
CA ALA A 181 26.08 17.23 34.03
C ALA A 181 27.52 17.77 34.00
N GLN A 182 27.67 19.09 33.87
CA GLN A 182 28.96 19.75 34.02
C GLN A 182 29.23 20.02 35.50
N GLN A 183 30.17 19.27 36.07
CA GLN A 183 30.61 19.43 37.45
C GLN A 183 32.01 20.02 37.46
N GLY A 184 32.23 21.03 38.31
CA GLY A 184 33.53 21.64 38.53
C GLY A 184 33.46 22.59 39.71
N GLY A 185 34.56 22.76 40.45
CA GLY A 185 34.58 23.58 41.67
C GLY A 185 34.23 25.05 41.46
N ALA A 186 34.40 25.56 40.22
CA ALA A 186 34.02 26.91 39.82
C ALA A 186 32.52 27.06 39.48
N PHE A 187 31.80 25.95 39.29
CA PHE A 187 30.38 25.96 38.94
C PHE A 187 29.52 25.69 40.17
N ASN A 188 28.32 26.28 40.20
CA ASN A 188 27.32 26.09 41.25
C ASN A 188 27.88 26.31 42.68
N SER A 189 28.81 27.26 42.84
CA SER A 189 29.48 27.57 44.12
C SER A 189 30.04 26.35 44.86
N GLY A 190 30.51 25.34 44.13
CA GLY A 190 31.02 24.09 44.68
C GLY A 190 29.96 23.06 45.10
N ALA A 191 28.67 23.38 44.97
CA ALA A 191 27.58 22.46 45.25
C ALA A 191 27.36 21.48 44.09
N LYS A 192 27.19 20.19 44.41
CA LYS A 192 26.93 19.14 43.41
C LYS A 192 25.52 19.19 42.80
N GLN A 193 24.57 19.80 43.50
CA GLN A 193 23.16 19.88 43.10
C GLN A 193 22.60 21.27 43.40
N ARG A 194 21.51 21.62 42.73
CA ARG A 194 20.72 22.83 43.01
C ARG A 194 19.25 22.50 43.07
N VAL A 195 18.51 23.19 43.94
CA VAL A 195 17.05 23.07 44.03
C VAL A 195 16.44 24.26 43.31
N ILE A 196 15.56 23.98 42.36
CA ILE A 196 14.90 24.99 41.52
C ILE A 196 13.43 25.04 41.91
N ARG A 197 12.96 26.23 42.27
CA ARG A 197 11.53 26.49 42.47
C ARG A 197 10.90 26.89 41.14
N MET A 198 10.08 26.01 40.58
CA MET A 198 9.30 26.25 39.37
C MET A 198 7.94 26.82 39.75
N VAL A 199 7.58 27.95 39.16
CA VAL A 199 6.25 28.58 39.29
C VAL A 199 5.74 28.86 37.89
N GLU A 200 4.50 28.48 37.60
CA GLU A 200 3.85 28.81 36.33
C GLU A 200 3.59 30.31 36.24
N ALA A 201 4.02 30.94 35.15
CA ALA A 201 3.76 32.36 34.94
C ALA A 201 2.25 32.57 34.72
N GLN A 202 1.66 33.51 35.46
CA GLN A 202 0.24 33.82 35.33
C GLN A 202 -0.05 34.36 33.91
N ALA A 203 -0.91 33.67 33.17
CA ALA A 203 -1.34 34.07 31.83
C ALA A 203 -2.46 35.11 31.91
N ASP A 204 -2.40 36.13 31.05
CA ASP A 204 -3.44 37.15 30.93
C ASP A 204 -4.63 36.59 30.13
N PRO A 205 -5.86 36.56 30.69
CA PRO A 205 -7.03 36.08 29.97
C PRO A 205 -7.43 36.94 28.76
N MET A 206 -6.96 38.18 28.66
CA MET A 206 -7.23 39.10 27.54
C MET A 206 -6.12 39.12 26.49
N GLU A 207 -5.02 38.37 26.70
CA GLU A 207 -3.92 38.31 25.74
C GLU A 207 -4.32 37.47 24.51
N PRO A 208 -4.25 38.02 23.29
CA PRO A 208 -4.51 37.25 22.07
C PRO A 208 -3.36 36.26 21.78
N PRO A 209 -3.56 35.26 20.89
CA PRO A 209 -2.50 34.33 20.51
C PRO A 209 -1.23 35.03 20.00
N ARG A 210 -0.09 34.78 20.66
CA ARG A 210 1.19 35.48 20.42
C ARG A 210 1.85 35.17 19.08
N PHE A 211 1.63 33.98 18.52
CA PHE A 211 2.35 33.49 17.34
C PHE A 211 1.42 33.04 16.22
N GLN A 212 1.88 33.18 14.98
CA GLN A 212 1.17 32.72 13.79
C GLN A 212 1.32 31.19 13.62
N ILE A 213 0.22 30.45 13.73
CA ILE A 213 0.18 28.97 13.66
C ILE A 213 -0.08 28.46 12.24
N ASN A 214 -0.41 29.34 11.29
CA ASN A 214 -0.79 28.99 9.92
C ASN A 214 0.39 28.63 8.99
N ARG A 215 1.62 28.57 9.51
CA ARG A 215 2.80 28.18 8.72
C ARG A 215 2.69 26.71 8.30
N LYS A 216 2.44 26.48 7.01
CA LYS A 216 2.39 25.13 6.42
C LYS A 216 3.81 24.63 6.17
N ILE A 217 4.18 23.55 6.84
CA ILE A 217 5.43 22.82 6.60
C ILE A 217 5.16 21.61 5.72
N PRO A 218 6.10 21.20 4.85
CA PRO A 218 5.97 19.94 4.12
C PRO A 218 5.91 18.78 5.11
N ARG A 219 5.27 17.69 4.70
CA ARG A 219 5.18 16.49 5.53
C ARG A 219 6.60 15.99 5.82
N ALA A 220 6.88 15.71 7.09
CA ALA A 220 8.13 15.08 7.49
C ALA A 220 8.30 13.74 6.76
N ALA A 221 9.56 13.31 6.59
CA ALA A 221 9.85 11.99 6.05
C ALA A 221 9.10 10.92 6.87
N PRO A 222 8.52 9.90 6.22
CA PRO A 222 7.87 8.81 6.94
C PRO A 222 8.90 8.06 7.79
N SER A 223 8.42 7.23 8.71
CA SER A 223 9.31 6.28 9.37
C SER A 223 10.04 5.42 8.32
N PRO A 224 11.29 4.99 8.58
CA PRO A 224 12.05 4.15 7.68
C PRO A 224 11.22 2.97 7.16
N PRO A 225 11.28 2.67 5.84
CA PRO A 225 10.40 1.69 5.23
C PRO A 225 10.64 0.31 5.85
N ALA A 226 9.54 -0.38 6.18
CA ALA A 226 9.62 -1.75 6.65
C ALA A 226 10.07 -2.69 5.51
N PRO A 227 10.87 -3.74 5.81
CA PRO A 227 11.20 -4.77 4.84
C PRO A 227 9.94 -5.44 4.26
N VAL A 228 9.93 -5.61 2.94
CA VAL A 228 8.80 -6.21 2.24
C VAL A 228 9.01 -7.72 2.15
N LEU A 229 8.26 -8.45 2.97
CA LEU A 229 8.32 -9.91 3.07
C LEU A 229 7.33 -10.57 2.10
N HIS A 230 7.62 -10.52 0.81
CA HIS A 230 6.84 -11.21 -0.21
C HIS A 230 7.33 -12.64 -0.45
N SER A 231 6.42 -13.50 -0.93
CA SER A 231 6.82 -14.74 -1.57
C SER A 231 7.67 -14.46 -2.83
N PRO A 232 8.49 -15.42 -3.29
CA PRO A 232 9.24 -15.26 -4.53
C PRO A 232 8.32 -14.85 -5.69
N PRO A 233 8.75 -13.90 -6.55
CA PRO A 233 7.90 -13.37 -7.60
C PRO A 233 7.46 -14.48 -8.55
N ARG A 234 6.14 -14.59 -8.77
CA ARG A 234 5.59 -15.54 -9.73
C ARG A 234 5.99 -15.11 -11.15
N ARG A 235 6.52 -16.04 -11.94
CA ARG A 235 6.89 -15.77 -13.34
C ARG A 235 5.64 -15.44 -14.14
N VAL A 236 5.58 -14.23 -14.69
CA VAL A 236 4.49 -13.78 -15.55
C VAL A 236 4.70 -14.33 -16.96
N SER A 237 3.68 -14.95 -17.55
CA SER A 237 3.72 -15.37 -18.95
C SER A 237 3.43 -14.19 -19.89
N VAL A 238 4.02 -14.19 -21.08
CA VAL A 238 3.76 -13.17 -22.11
C VAL A 238 2.27 -13.13 -22.47
N LYS A 239 1.60 -14.28 -22.46
CA LYS A 239 0.15 -14.37 -22.67
C LYS A 239 -0.61 -13.60 -21.60
N GLN A 240 -0.33 -13.88 -20.33
CA GLN A 240 -0.96 -13.17 -19.21
C GLN A 240 -0.73 -11.66 -19.32
N GLN A 241 0.49 -11.21 -19.59
CA GLN A 241 0.76 -9.78 -19.76
C GLN A 241 -0.05 -9.13 -20.89
N ARG A 242 -0.27 -9.84 -22.01
CA ARG A 242 -1.09 -9.36 -23.13
C ARG A 242 -2.57 -9.32 -22.77
N ASP A 243 -3.08 -10.34 -22.08
CA ASP A 243 -4.49 -10.42 -21.66
C ASP A 243 -4.84 -9.28 -20.68
N TRP A 244 -3.89 -8.86 -19.85
CA TRP A 244 -4.04 -7.74 -18.92
C TRP A 244 -3.74 -6.36 -19.54
N LYS A 245 -3.46 -6.27 -20.84
CA LYS A 245 -3.24 -4.99 -21.52
C LYS A 245 -4.56 -4.27 -21.73
N VAL A 246 -4.83 -3.30 -20.87
CA VAL A 246 -6.04 -2.46 -20.97
C VAL A 246 -5.95 -1.54 -22.20
N PRO A 247 -6.92 -1.58 -23.13
CA PRO A 247 -6.97 -0.67 -24.27
C PRO A 247 -7.13 0.80 -23.83
N PRO A 248 -6.61 1.78 -24.60
CA PRO A 248 -6.80 3.19 -24.27
C PRO A 248 -8.27 3.58 -24.33
N CYS A 249 -8.71 4.43 -23.39
CA CYS A 249 -10.06 4.94 -23.38
C CYS A 249 -10.21 6.08 -24.39
N VAL A 250 -10.92 5.83 -25.48
CA VAL A 250 -11.33 6.85 -26.45
C VAL A 250 -12.77 7.26 -26.13
N SER A 251 -12.92 8.40 -25.47
CA SER A 251 -14.24 8.86 -25.05
C SER A 251 -14.94 9.69 -26.14
N HIS A 252 -16.26 9.55 -26.25
CA HIS A 252 -17.08 10.35 -27.17
C HIS A 252 -17.34 11.77 -26.66
N TRP A 253 -17.12 12.03 -25.37
CA TRP A 253 -17.44 13.33 -24.73
C TRP A 253 -16.23 14.19 -24.40
N LYS A 254 -15.12 13.58 -23.97
CA LYS A 254 -13.95 14.29 -23.43
C LYS A 254 -12.68 13.97 -24.19
N ASN A 255 -12.04 15.02 -24.66
CA ASN A 255 -10.71 14.97 -25.23
C ASN A 255 -9.86 16.08 -24.60
N ALA A 256 -9.39 15.83 -23.36
CA ALA A 256 -8.72 16.85 -22.55
C ALA A 256 -7.44 17.40 -23.21
N LYS A 257 -6.75 16.58 -24.00
CA LYS A 257 -5.50 16.96 -24.69
C LYS A 257 -5.72 17.34 -26.16
N GLY A 258 -6.97 17.34 -26.65
CA GLY A 258 -7.29 17.76 -28.01
C GLY A 258 -6.71 16.87 -29.13
N TYR A 259 -6.46 15.58 -28.87
CA TYR A 259 -5.90 14.68 -29.89
C TYR A 259 -6.82 14.49 -31.10
N THR A 260 -6.24 14.50 -32.30
CA THR A 260 -6.94 14.11 -33.53
C THR A 260 -6.97 12.59 -33.62
N ILE A 261 -8.13 12.01 -33.34
CA ILE A 261 -8.34 10.55 -33.33
C ILE A 261 -9.10 10.16 -34.60
N PRO A 262 -8.60 9.19 -35.39
CA PRO A 262 -9.29 8.73 -36.59
C PRO A 262 -10.64 8.09 -36.25
N LEU A 263 -11.57 8.12 -37.21
CA LEU A 263 -12.96 7.74 -36.98
C LEU A 263 -13.12 6.27 -36.57
N ASP A 264 -12.29 5.38 -37.12
CA ASP A 264 -12.30 3.95 -36.78
C ASP A 264 -12.02 3.73 -35.29
N LYS A 265 -11.01 4.41 -34.72
CA LYS A 265 -10.66 4.30 -33.29
C LYS A 265 -11.63 5.03 -32.38
N ARG A 266 -12.31 6.07 -32.89
CA ARG A 266 -13.37 6.76 -32.15
C ARG A 266 -14.60 5.87 -31.96
N LEU A 267 -14.97 5.15 -33.01
CA LEU A 267 -16.12 4.22 -32.99
C LEU A 267 -15.75 2.82 -32.51
N ALA A 268 -14.47 2.47 -32.37
CA ALA A 268 -14.04 1.11 -32.03
C ALA A 268 -14.55 0.60 -30.67
N ALA A 269 -14.71 1.50 -29.69
CA ALA A 269 -15.24 1.15 -28.36
C ALA A 269 -16.77 1.11 -28.31
N ASP A 270 -17.44 1.41 -29.43
CA ASP A 270 -18.88 1.50 -29.52
C ASP A 270 -19.50 0.13 -29.82
N GLY A 271 -20.06 -0.49 -28.79
CA GLY A 271 -20.71 -1.80 -28.87
C GLY A 271 -22.01 -1.83 -29.69
N ARG A 272 -22.47 -0.70 -30.25
CA ARG A 272 -23.69 -0.65 -31.09
C ARG A 272 -23.64 -1.63 -32.26
N GLY A 273 -22.46 -1.87 -32.85
CA GLY A 273 -22.30 -2.85 -33.93
C GLY A 273 -22.44 -4.32 -33.48
N LEU A 274 -22.33 -4.60 -32.17
CA LEU A 274 -22.52 -5.94 -31.61
C LEU A 274 -23.99 -6.20 -31.21
N GLN A 275 -24.82 -5.16 -31.16
CA GLN A 275 -26.24 -5.28 -30.86
C GLN A 275 -27.02 -5.71 -32.10
N GLN A 276 -27.44 -6.98 -32.12
CA GLN A 276 -28.38 -7.45 -33.14
C GLN A 276 -29.80 -7.00 -32.78
N VAL A 277 -30.42 -6.23 -33.67
CA VAL A 277 -31.83 -5.82 -33.52
C VAL A 277 -32.71 -7.00 -33.93
N HIS A 278 -33.36 -7.61 -32.94
CA HIS A 278 -34.31 -8.69 -33.16
C HIS A 278 -35.73 -8.13 -33.18
N ILE A 279 -36.50 -8.42 -34.23
CA ILE A 279 -37.91 -8.02 -34.36
C ILE A 279 -38.80 -9.25 -34.15
N ASN A 280 -39.81 -9.12 -33.30
CA ASN A 280 -40.74 -10.20 -32.98
C ASN A 280 -41.73 -10.46 -34.13
N GLU A 281 -41.98 -11.72 -34.48
CA GLU A 281 -42.99 -12.14 -35.47
C GLU A 281 -44.42 -11.72 -35.10
N ASN A 282 -44.69 -11.41 -33.84
CA ASN A 282 -45.99 -10.88 -33.45
C ASN A 282 -46.30 -9.53 -34.12
N PHE A 283 -45.29 -8.76 -34.53
CA PHE A 283 -45.51 -7.53 -35.29
C PHE A 283 -46.10 -7.80 -36.67
N SER A 284 -45.69 -8.87 -37.36
CA SER A 284 -46.29 -9.25 -38.65
C SER A 284 -47.71 -9.77 -38.46
N LYS A 285 -47.94 -10.65 -37.49
CA LYS A 285 -49.28 -11.15 -37.15
C LYS A 285 -50.25 -10.01 -36.82
N LEU A 286 -49.80 -9.02 -36.04
CA LEU A 286 -50.58 -7.83 -35.70
C LEU A 286 -50.87 -6.97 -36.93
N ALA A 287 -49.87 -6.71 -37.78
CA ALA A 287 -50.04 -5.93 -39.00
C ALA A 287 -51.04 -6.60 -39.96
N GLU A 288 -50.95 -7.90 -40.14
CA GLU A 288 -51.89 -8.68 -40.96
C GLU A 288 -53.30 -8.68 -40.37
N ALA A 289 -53.43 -8.88 -39.06
CA ALA A 289 -54.72 -8.83 -38.38
C ALA A 289 -55.40 -7.46 -38.54
N LEU A 290 -54.64 -6.37 -38.40
CA LEU A 290 -55.15 -5.01 -38.61
C LEU A 290 -55.54 -4.77 -40.07
N TYR A 291 -54.77 -5.28 -41.04
CA TYR A 291 -55.11 -5.16 -42.46
C TYR A 291 -56.40 -5.93 -42.82
N ILE A 292 -56.58 -7.13 -42.26
CA ILE A 292 -57.81 -7.91 -42.41
C ILE A 292 -58.99 -7.18 -41.77
N ALA A 293 -58.80 -6.62 -40.57
CA ALA A 293 -59.83 -5.85 -39.87
C ALA A 293 -60.26 -4.61 -40.66
N ASP A 294 -59.33 -3.84 -41.25
CA ASP A 294 -59.65 -2.68 -42.09
C ASP A 294 -60.48 -3.09 -43.31
N ARG A 295 -60.06 -4.16 -44.01
CA ARG A 295 -60.81 -4.67 -45.17
C ARG A 295 -62.24 -5.06 -44.80
N LYS A 296 -62.42 -5.77 -43.68
CA LYS A 296 -63.74 -6.17 -43.18
C LYS A 296 -64.59 -4.99 -42.72
N ALA A 297 -63.98 -3.98 -42.10
CA ALA A 297 -64.67 -2.76 -41.74
C ALA A 297 -65.19 -2.02 -42.97
N ARG A 298 -64.39 -1.90 -44.04
CA ARG A 298 -64.80 -1.28 -45.31
C ARG A 298 -65.94 -2.05 -45.97
N GLU A 299 -65.82 -3.37 -46.10
CA GLU A 299 -66.89 -4.23 -46.65
C GLU A 299 -68.21 -4.03 -45.87
N ALA A 300 -68.15 -3.99 -44.53
CA ALA A 300 -69.32 -3.81 -43.69
C ALA A 300 -69.94 -2.40 -43.79
N VAL A 301 -69.12 -1.36 -44.01
CA VAL A 301 -69.60 0.01 -44.23
C VAL A 301 -70.24 0.13 -45.62
N GLU A 302 -69.63 -0.46 -46.64
CA GLU A 302 -70.14 -0.43 -48.01
C GLU A 302 -71.46 -1.19 -48.14
N ALA A 303 -71.56 -2.37 -47.50
CA ALA A 303 -72.80 -3.13 -47.42
C ALA A 303 -73.92 -2.36 -46.68
N ARG A 304 -73.59 -1.68 -45.56
CA ARG A 304 -74.54 -0.82 -44.85
C ARG A 304 -75.02 0.33 -45.72
N ALA A 305 -74.10 1.03 -46.39
CA ALA A 305 -74.44 2.13 -47.30
C ALA A 305 -75.33 1.66 -48.47
N GLN A 306 -75.09 0.46 -49.02
CA GLN A 306 -75.95 -0.11 -50.06
C GLN A 306 -77.35 -0.46 -49.53
N LEU A 307 -77.45 -1.00 -48.31
CA LEU A 307 -78.73 -1.33 -47.69
C LEU A 307 -79.54 -0.06 -47.37
N GLU A 308 -78.89 0.96 -46.80
CA GLU A 308 -79.50 2.28 -46.56
C GLU A 308 -80.00 2.91 -47.85
N ARG A 309 -79.22 2.84 -48.95
CA ARG A 309 -79.67 3.29 -50.28
C ARG A 309 -80.91 2.53 -50.75
N ARG A 310 -80.97 1.20 -50.58
CA ARG A 310 -82.15 0.40 -50.94
C ARG A 310 -83.37 0.72 -50.09
N LEU A 311 -83.21 0.94 -48.79
CA LEU A 311 -84.30 1.36 -47.91
C LEU A 311 -84.80 2.76 -48.30
N ALA A 312 -83.89 3.70 -48.57
CA ALA A 312 -84.24 5.03 -49.04
C ALA A 312 -84.97 5.01 -50.40
N GLN A 313 -84.58 4.12 -51.32
CA GLN A 313 -85.32 3.89 -52.57
C GLN A 313 -86.74 3.36 -52.31
N ARG A 314 -86.89 2.33 -51.47
CA ARG A 314 -88.21 1.81 -51.09
C ARG A 314 -89.09 2.84 -50.37
N GLU A 315 -88.51 3.69 -49.54
CA GLU A 315 -89.25 4.80 -48.91
C GLU A 315 -89.68 5.86 -49.93
N LYS A 316 -88.83 6.16 -50.92
CA LYS A 316 -89.21 7.03 -52.05
C LYS A 316 -90.35 6.43 -52.85
N GLU A 317 -90.27 5.15 -53.22
CA GLU A 317 -91.34 4.42 -53.93
C GLU A 317 -92.66 4.47 -53.14
N LYS A 318 -92.63 4.19 -51.83
CA LYS A 318 -93.83 4.30 -50.97
C LYS A 318 -94.40 5.71 -50.93
N LYS A 319 -93.54 6.74 -50.89
CA LYS A 319 -93.97 8.15 -50.94
C LYS A 319 -94.61 8.49 -52.30
N GLU A 320 -94.04 8.00 -53.39
CA GLU A 320 -94.60 8.17 -54.74
C GLU A 320 -95.96 7.45 -54.90
N GLU A 321 -96.09 6.22 -54.41
CA GLU A 321 -97.36 5.49 -54.34
C GLU A 321 -98.40 6.21 -53.49
N HIS A 322 -98.00 6.73 -52.32
CA HIS A 322 -98.88 7.52 -51.46
C HIS A 322 -99.36 8.79 -52.15
N LEU A 323 -98.46 9.54 -52.80
CA LEU A 323 -98.81 10.72 -53.59
C LEU A 323 -99.74 10.37 -54.76
N ARG A 324 -99.54 9.21 -55.41
CA ARG A 324 -100.40 8.71 -56.47
C ARG A 324 -101.82 8.39 -55.97
N MET A 325 -101.93 7.73 -54.83
CA MET A 325 -103.22 7.47 -54.15
C MET A 325 -103.94 8.76 -53.75
N LEU A 326 -103.20 9.75 -53.23
CA LEU A 326 -103.72 11.05 -52.83
C LEU A 326 -104.22 11.85 -54.04
N ALA A 327 -103.47 11.82 -55.14
CA ALA A 327 -103.87 12.42 -56.42
C ALA A 327 -105.11 11.74 -57.03
N GLN A 328 -105.24 10.42 -56.87
CA GLN A 328 -106.41 9.66 -57.32
C GLN A 328 -107.66 10.01 -56.48
N ARG A 329 -107.54 10.04 -55.14
CA ARG A 329 -108.62 10.53 -54.26
C ARG A 329 -109.03 11.97 -54.57
N ALA A 330 -108.08 12.86 -54.86
CA ALA A 330 -108.37 14.24 -55.24
C ALA A 330 -109.09 14.36 -56.60
N ARG A 331 -108.84 13.43 -57.53
CA ARG A 331 -109.60 13.33 -58.79
C ARG A 331 -111.02 12.84 -58.55
N ASP A 332 -111.19 11.80 -57.73
CA ASP A 332 -112.50 11.23 -57.40
C ASP A 332 -113.42 12.28 -56.72
N HIS A 333 -112.84 13.13 -55.84
CA HIS A 333 -113.57 14.20 -55.15
C HIS A 333 -113.92 15.41 -56.05
N ARG A 334 -113.34 15.51 -57.27
CA ARG A 334 -113.72 16.51 -58.29
C ARG A 334 -114.77 16.00 -59.28
N ALA A 335 -115.00 14.68 -59.32
CA ALA A 335 -115.90 14.03 -60.26
C ALA A 335 -117.30 13.73 -59.68
N GLY A 336 -117.55 14.11 -58.42
CA GLY A 336 -118.88 14.20 -57.80
C GLY A 336 -119.21 15.65 -57.47
#